data_AF-A0AAX0QRM5-F1
#
_entry.id   AF-A0AAX0QRM5-F1
#
_cell.length_a   1.000
_cell.length_b   1.000
_cell.length_c   1.000
_cell.angle_alpha   90.00
_cell.angle_beta   90.00
_cell.angle_gamma   90.00
#
_symmetry.space_group_name_H-M   'P 1'
#
loop_
_entity.id
_entity.type
_entity.pdbx_description
1 polymer ?
#
loop_
_entity_poly.entity_id
_entity_poly.type
_entity_poly.pdbx_seq_one_letter_code
_entity_poly.pdbx_strand_id
1 'polypeptide(L)'
;MGLKKFAISLLAFSVLNLSVAPYLVEAKELSSVSSNDQTTNNVLEVLANSDDQTLDLLDKIPMDVAEQGTYASAEWLNSNVKAGGTFVADDEYVRFVPEDTIKLRSAGSCTWQVSKTIALNFIPWAKILKVKQVAKGLGGFAKLTKLVYKSYKHQRNIGLSKKKALNKAVRNVVSSKKFGNAKVEAIYQFFELDGVFKECF
;
A
#
# COMPACT_ATOMS: atom_id res chain seq x y z
N MET A 1 23.01 -68.43 17.27
CA MET A 1 23.65 -68.24 15.95
C MET A 1 23.03 -66.98 15.34
N GLY A 2 23.64 -65.80 15.23
CA GLY A 2 24.88 -65.22 15.72
C GLY A 2 24.80 -63.73 15.35
N LEU A 3 24.71 -62.85 16.36
CA LEU A 3 24.77 -61.39 16.20
C LEU A 3 26.15 -61.00 15.63
N LYS A 4 26.19 -60.29 14.50
CA LYS A 4 27.39 -59.66 13.95
C LYS A 4 27.05 -58.22 13.57
N LYS A 5 27.88 -57.21 13.75
CA LYS A 5 29.00 -56.87 14.65
C LYS A 5 29.26 -55.38 14.33
N PHE A 6 29.47 -54.57 15.35
CA PHE A 6 29.98 -53.19 15.23
C PHE A 6 31.37 -53.16 14.60
N ALA A 7 31.63 -52.16 13.74
CA ALA A 7 32.95 -51.56 13.45
C ALA A 7 32.66 -50.23 12.72
N ILE A 8 32.71 -49.05 13.35
CA ILE A 8 33.90 -48.26 13.70
C ILE A 8 34.96 -48.28 12.60
N SER A 9 34.99 -47.21 11.80
CA SER A 9 36.21 -46.73 11.16
C SER A 9 36.19 -45.20 11.19
N LEU A 10 36.90 -44.66 12.18
CA LEU A 10 37.44 -43.30 12.25
C LEU A 10 38.72 -43.26 11.42
N LEU A 11 38.95 -42.17 10.67
CA LEU A 11 40.23 -41.51 10.33
C LEU A 11 39.92 -40.48 9.22
N ALA A 12 39.66 -39.22 9.55
CA ALA A 12 40.65 -38.15 9.78
C ALA A 12 41.54 -37.87 8.55
N PHE A 13 41.19 -36.82 7.78
CA PHE A 13 42.17 -35.90 7.21
C PHE A 13 41.68 -34.48 7.38
N SER A 14 42.39 -33.79 8.27
CA SER A 14 42.31 -32.39 8.57
C SER A 14 43.11 -31.57 7.55
N VAL A 15 42.78 -30.28 7.53
CA VAL A 15 43.56 -29.14 7.03
C VAL A 15 43.45 -28.81 5.53
N LEU A 16 42.59 -27.84 5.24
CA LEU A 16 42.94 -26.67 4.42
C LEU A 16 42.10 -25.48 4.90
N ASN A 17 42.66 -24.75 5.87
CA ASN A 17 42.27 -23.38 6.17
C ASN A 17 42.70 -22.51 4.99
N LEU A 18 41.76 -22.12 4.13
CA LEU A 18 41.91 -20.89 3.35
C LEU A 18 41.20 -19.79 4.13
N SER A 19 42.01 -18.94 4.74
CA SER A 19 41.64 -17.72 5.42
C SER A 19 40.92 -16.78 4.45
N VAL A 20 39.59 -16.84 4.42
CA VAL A 20 38.80 -15.66 4.09
C VAL A 20 38.63 -14.94 5.41
N ALA A 21 39.41 -13.85 5.57
CA ALA A 21 39.24 -12.95 6.69
C ALA A 21 37.75 -12.60 6.82
N PRO A 22 37.13 -12.73 8.00
CA PRO A 22 35.94 -11.96 8.25
C PRO A 22 36.42 -10.50 8.21
N TYR A 23 36.03 -9.77 7.18
CA TYR A 23 35.77 -8.36 7.38
C TYR A 23 34.71 -8.34 8.49
N LEU A 24 35.18 -8.19 9.73
CA LEU A 24 34.37 -7.67 10.80
C LEU A 24 34.06 -6.24 10.36
N VAL A 25 32.99 -6.10 9.57
CA VAL A 25 32.15 -4.92 9.67
C VAL A 25 31.70 -4.96 11.12
N GLU A 26 32.39 -4.19 11.94
CA GLU A 26 31.88 -3.77 13.23
C GLU A 26 30.61 -2.97 12.91
N ALA A 27 29.49 -3.69 12.83
CA ALA A 27 28.18 -3.09 12.97
C ALA A 27 28.19 -2.54 14.40
N LYS A 28 28.61 -1.28 14.52
CA LYS A 28 28.41 -0.47 15.70
C LYS A 28 26.93 -0.60 16.02
N GLU A 29 26.62 -1.38 17.05
CA GLU A 29 25.33 -1.38 17.74
C GLU A 29 25.08 0.09 18.11
N LEU A 30 24.40 0.79 17.21
CA LEU A 30 23.92 2.12 17.44
C LEU A 30 22.69 1.95 18.32
N SER A 31 22.95 1.79 19.62
CA SER A 31 22.04 2.21 20.66
C SER A 31 21.77 3.70 20.46
N SER A 32 20.81 4.04 19.61
CA SER A 32 20.28 5.38 19.57
C SER A 32 18.81 5.37 19.16
N VAL A 33 18.01 5.64 20.18
CA VAL A 33 16.82 6.47 20.12
C VAL A 33 15.58 5.74 19.59
N SER A 34 14.80 5.29 20.57
CA SER A 34 13.33 5.40 20.55
C SER A 34 12.93 6.78 20.02
N SER A 35 12.66 6.88 18.72
CA SER A 35 11.94 7.99 18.10
C SER A 35 10.55 7.51 17.71
N ASN A 36 9.58 8.00 18.48
CA ASN A 36 8.13 7.99 18.30
C ASN A 36 7.56 7.57 16.92
N ASP A 37 6.65 6.59 16.99
CA ASP A 37 5.37 6.52 16.25
C ASP A 37 5.41 6.52 14.71
N GLN A 38 5.97 5.46 14.10
CA GLN A 38 5.53 5.05 12.76
C GLN A 38 4.08 4.53 12.84
N THR A 39 3.09 5.41 12.75
CA THR A 39 1.71 4.97 12.59
C THR A 39 1.53 4.38 11.17
N THR A 40 1.67 3.06 11.03
CA THR A 40 1.36 2.35 9.77
C THR A 40 -0.17 2.40 9.56
N ASN A 41 -0.62 3.35 8.74
CA ASN A 41 -2.02 3.47 8.31
C ASN A 41 -2.21 2.67 7.03
N ASN A 42 -3.28 1.89 6.95
CA ASN A 42 -3.65 1.22 5.71
C ASN A 42 -4.34 2.19 4.74
N VAL A 43 -4.47 1.78 3.48
CA VAL A 43 -5.14 2.57 2.43
C VAL A 43 -6.53 3.03 2.86
N LEU A 44 -7.31 2.22 3.59
CA LEU A 44 -8.64 2.64 4.05
C LEU A 44 -8.57 3.86 4.97
N GLU A 45 -7.70 3.84 5.98
CA GLU A 45 -7.54 4.93 6.93
C GLU A 45 -7.02 6.20 6.23
N VAL A 46 -6.17 6.06 5.22
CA VAL A 46 -5.64 7.19 4.44
C VAL A 46 -6.72 7.81 3.57
N LEU A 47 -7.41 6.99 2.78
CA LEU A 47 -8.45 7.45 1.88
C LEU A 47 -9.65 8.01 2.66
N ALA A 48 -9.98 7.45 3.83
CA ALA A 48 -11.07 7.97 4.66
C ALA A 48 -10.75 9.35 5.28
N ASN A 49 -9.47 9.68 5.43
CA ASN A 49 -9.01 10.96 5.94
C ASN A 49 -8.56 11.93 4.82
N SER A 50 -8.53 11.48 3.55
CA SER A 50 -8.38 12.36 2.39
C SER A 50 -9.67 13.13 2.10
N ASP A 51 -9.55 14.28 1.44
CA ASP A 51 -10.73 15.02 1.01
C ASP A 51 -11.51 14.26 -0.08
N ASP A 52 -12.82 14.51 -0.18
CA ASP A 52 -13.69 13.88 -1.18
C ASP A 52 -13.17 14.18 -2.61
N GLN A 53 -12.46 15.31 -2.81
CA GLN A 53 -11.90 15.70 -4.11
C GLN A 53 -10.83 14.73 -4.62
N THR A 54 -9.99 14.17 -3.74
CA THR A 54 -8.97 13.17 -4.10
C THR A 54 -9.61 11.88 -4.61
N LEU A 55 -10.67 11.43 -3.95
CA LEU A 55 -11.41 10.22 -4.33
C LEU A 55 -12.25 10.44 -5.60
N ASP A 56 -12.76 11.65 -5.79
CA ASP A 56 -13.46 12.05 -7.01
C ASP A 56 -12.57 12.00 -8.25
N LEU A 57 -11.25 12.24 -8.11
CA LEU A 57 -10.32 12.11 -9.26
C LEU A 57 -10.33 10.69 -9.82
N LEU A 58 -10.32 9.68 -8.93
CA LEU A 58 -10.41 8.29 -9.34
C LEU A 58 -11.72 7.97 -10.03
N ASP A 59 -12.81 8.65 -9.68
CA ASP A 59 -14.10 8.48 -10.33
C ASP A 59 -14.18 9.18 -11.69
N LYS A 60 -13.57 10.37 -11.83
CA LYS A 60 -13.61 11.21 -13.03
C LYS A 60 -12.94 10.60 -14.25
N ILE A 61 -11.86 9.83 -14.06
CA ILE A 61 -11.17 9.18 -15.18
C ILE A 61 -12.14 8.20 -15.86
N PRO A 62 -12.41 8.31 -17.17
CA PRO A 62 -13.27 7.37 -17.89
C PRO A 62 -12.73 5.93 -17.80
N MET A 63 -13.61 4.93 -17.80
CA MET A 63 -13.17 3.54 -17.61
C MET A 63 -12.32 3.05 -18.80
N ASP A 64 -12.69 3.44 -20.02
CA ASP A 64 -11.97 3.16 -21.25
C ASP A 64 -10.56 3.76 -21.27
N VAL A 65 -10.38 4.95 -20.69
CA VAL A 65 -9.06 5.55 -20.48
C VAL A 65 -8.28 4.79 -19.42
N ALA A 66 -8.94 4.48 -18.30
CA ALA A 66 -8.30 3.79 -17.18
C ALA A 66 -7.79 2.40 -17.59
N GLU A 67 -8.54 1.68 -18.42
CA GLU A 67 -8.20 0.35 -18.96
C GLU A 67 -7.03 0.37 -19.96
N GLN A 68 -6.72 1.51 -20.58
CA GLN A 68 -5.53 1.69 -21.44
C GLN A 68 -4.22 1.78 -20.64
N GLY A 69 -4.30 1.85 -19.31
CA GLY A 69 -3.15 1.79 -18.42
C GLY A 69 -2.66 3.15 -17.91
N THR A 70 -1.46 3.14 -17.33
CA THR A 70 -0.91 4.26 -16.55
C THR A 70 -0.62 5.49 -17.42
N TYR A 71 -0.08 5.31 -18.63
CA TYR A 71 0.21 6.40 -19.57
C TYR A 71 -1.04 7.19 -19.97
N ALA A 72 -2.04 6.51 -20.53
CA ALA A 72 -3.30 7.14 -20.94
C ALA A 72 -4.02 7.83 -19.77
N SER A 73 -3.97 7.20 -18.59
CA SER A 73 -4.58 7.76 -17.38
C SER A 73 -3.87 9.02 -16.91
N ALA A 74 -2.53 9.04 -16.91
CA ALA A 74 -1.73 10.22 -16.57
C ALA A 74 -1.95 11.37 -17.56
N GLU A 75 -1.94 11.08 -18.87
CA GLU A 75 -2.22 12.06 -19.92
C GLU A 75 -3.62 12.67 -19.77
N TRP A 76 -4.63 11.83 -19.55
CA TRP A 76 -5.99 12.28 -19.33
C TRP A 76 -6.10 13.16 -18.09
N LEU A 77 -5.45 12.78 -16.98
CA LEU A 77 -5.44 13.56 -15.75
C LEU A 77 -4.82 14.93 -15.96
N ASN A 78 -3.65 15.02 -16.62
CA ASN A 78 -3.02 16.31 -16.93
C ASN A 78 -3.89 17.19 -17.83
N SER A 79 -4.64 16.59 -18.75
CA SER A 79 -5.48 17.33 -19.70
C SER A 79 -6.81 17.79 -19.11
N ASN A 80 -7.35 17.07 -18.11
CA ASN A 80 -8.70 17.28 -17.60
C ASN A 80 -8.75 17.78 -16.15
N VAL A 81 -7.63 17.72 -15.43
CA VAL A 81 -7.53 18.11 -14.02
C VAL A 81 -6.49 19.20 -13.89
N LYS A 82 -6.94 20.40 -13.48
CA LYS A 82 -6.04 21.45 -13.04
C LYS A 82 -5.53 21.14 -11.64
N ALA A 83 -4.40 20.45 -11.56
CA ALA A 83 -3.66 20.23 -10.33
C ALA A 83 -2.42 21.13 -10.30
N GLY A 84 -1.92 21.49 -9.11
CA GLY A 84 -0.67 22.26 -8.96
C GLY A 84 0.59 21.40 -9.18
N GLY A 85 0.58 20.57 -10.22
CA GLY A 85 1.53 19.50 -10.46
C GLY A 85 1.16 18.66 -11.67
N THR A 86 2.06 17.74 -12.03
CA THR A 86 1.93 16.84 -13.19
C THR A 86 1.74 15.39 -12.75
N PHE A 87 0.83 14.69 -13.42
CA PHE A 87 0.69 13.24 -13.33
C PHE A 87 1.65 12.55 -14.31
N VAL A 88 2.39 11.56 -13.83
CA VAL A 88 3.41 10.82 -14.59
C VAL A 88 3.12 9.33 -14.46
N ALA A 89 3.20 8.61 -15.58
CA ALA A 89 3.19 7.16 -15.56
C ALA A 89 4.56 6.64 -15.12
N ASP A 90 4.58 5.84 -14.05
CA ASP A 90 5.78 5.24 -13.49
C ASP A 90 5.53 3.75 -13.31
N ASP A 91 5.81 2.99 -14.36
CA ASP A 91 5.54 1.56 -14.47
C ASP A 91 4.06 1.23 -14.13
N GLU A 92 3.81 0.49 -13.05
CA GLU A 92 2.47 0.13 -12.59
C GLU A 92 1.73 1.26 -11.84
N TYR A 93 2.34 2.43 -11.65
CA TYR A 93 1.81 3.55 -10.88
C TYR A 93 1.45 4.75 -11.77
N VAL A 94 0.45 5.52 -11.33
CA VAL A 94 0.23 6.90 -11.79
C VAL A 94 0.62 7.81 -10.63
N ARG A 95 1.72 8.54 -10.78
CA ARG A 95 2.28 9.39 -9.73
C ARG A 95 1.99 10.85 -9.99
N PHE A 96 1.62 11.59 -8.95
CA PHE A 96 1.57 13.04 -8.98
C PHE A 96 2.87 13.65 -8.47
N VAL A 97 3.39 14.60 -9.24
CA VAL A 97 4.60 15.37 -8.96
C VAL A 97 4.21 16.85 -8.88
N PRO A 98 4.28 17.49 -7.69
CA PRO A 98 3.94 18.91 -7.55
C PRO A 98 4.94 19.81 -8.30
N GLU A 99 4.48 20.94 -8.83
CA GLU A 99 5.31 21.91 -9.57
C GLU A 99 6.35 22.60 -8.65
N ASP A 100 5.94 22.98 -7.43
CA ASP A 100 6.82 23.62 -6.44
C ASP A 100 7.57 22.58 -5.59
N THR A 101 8.59 21.95 -6.16
CA THR A 101 9.49 21.02 -5.43
C THR A 101 10.40 21.69 -4.39
N ILE A 102 10.39 23.03 -4.28
CA ILE A 102 11.37 23.79 -3.47
C ILE A 102 11.00 23.90 -1.97
N LYS A 103 9.78 23.56 -1.53
CA LYS A 103 9.39 23.68 -0.10
C LYS A 103 9.29 22.39 0.70
N LEU A 104 9.49 21.22 0.09
CA LEU A 104 9.41 19.94 0.80
C LEU A 104 10.78 19.42 1.29
N ARG A 105 11.84 20.22 1.15
CA ARG A 105 13.24 19.83 1.43
C ARG A 105 13.82 20.47 2.70
N SER A 106 12.98 20.89 3.66
CA SER A 106 13.48 21.19 5.01
C SER A 106 13.48 19.89 5.82
N ALA A 107 14.66 19.29 5.95
CA ALA A 107 14.92 18.14 6.78
C ALA A 107 14.29 18.33 8.17
N GLY A 108 13.29 17.52 8.51
CA GLY A 108 12.74 17.43 9.87
C GLY A 108 11.24 17.71 10.02
N SER A 109 10.52 18.12 8.98
CA SER A 109 9.06 18.16 9.05
C SER A 109 8.44 17.65 7.75
N CYS A 110 7.88 16.44 7.80
CA CYS A 110 6.74 16.11 6.95
C CYS A 110 5.59 17.05 7.34
N THR A 111 5.66 18.29 6.89
CA THR A 111 4.51 19.17 6.92
C THR A 111 3.53 18.54 5.96
N TRP A 112 2.53 17.85 6.51
CA TRP A 112 1.46 17.13 5.83
C TRP A 112 0.63 18.10 4.98
N GLN A 113 1.22 18.62 3.92
CA GLN A 113 0.50 19.11 2.77
C GLN A 113 0.36 17.90 1.85
N VAL A 114 -0.50 16.96 2.26
CA VAL A 114 -1.05 16.00 1.31
C VAL A 114 -1.80 16.83 0.29
N SER A 115 -1.09 17.19 -0.77
CA SER A 115 -1.74 17.60 -1.98
C SER A 115 -2.62 16.43 -2.43
N LYS A 116 -3.78 16.80 -2.96
CA LYS A 116 -5.01 16.04 -3.28
C LYS A 116 -4.84 14.84 -4.21
N THR A 117 -3.60 14.40 -4.42
CA THR A 117 -3.20 13.56 -5.54
C THR A 117 -2.10 12.56 -5.16
N ILE A 118 -1.44 12.74 -4.01
CA ILE A 118 -0.36 11.86 -3.52
C ILE A 118 -0.87 10.44 -3.21
N ALA A 119 -2.19 10.29 -2.95
CA ALA A 119 -2.83 9.01 -2.73
C ALA A 119 -2.61 7.98 -3.87
N LEU A 120 -2.42 8.47 -5.10
CA LEU A 120 -2.21 7.62 -6.27
C LEU A 120 -0.79 7.04 -6.35
N ASN A 121 0.18 7.67 -5.69
CA ASN A 121 1.60 7.37 -5.89
C ASN A 121 2.01 5.98 -5.38
N PHE A 122 1.24 5.40 -4.46
CA PHE A 122 1.58 4.16 -3.75
C PHE A 122 0.62 3.01 -4.04
N ILE A 123 -0.39 3.22 -4.90
CA ILE A 123 -1.35 2.17 -5.24
C ILE A 123 -1.13 1.76 -6.70
N PRO A 124 -0.81 0.48 -6.96
CA PRO A 124 -0.74 -0.02 -8.32
C PRO A 124 -2.04 0.23 -9.08
N TRP A 125 -1.93 0.74 -10.30
CA TRP A 125 -3.05 1.14 -11.14
C TRP A 125 -4.04 -0.01 -11.38
N ALA A 126 -3.52 -1.21 -11.57
CA ALA A 126 -4.34 -2.41 -11.73
C ALA A 126 -5.25 -2.69 -10.52
N LYS A 127 -4.83 -2.34 -9.29
CA LYS A 127 -5.65 -2.50 -8.08
C LYS A 127 -6.73 -1.42 -8.00
N ILE A 128 -6.42 -0.19 -8.41
CA ILE A 128 -7.40 0.90 -8.56
C ILE A 128 -8.49 0.47 -9.55
N LEU A 129 -8.13 -0.05 -10.73
CA LEU A 129 -9.08 -0.49 -11.75
C LEU A 129 -10.07 -1.53 -11.25
N LYS A 130 -9.59 -2.55 -10.53
CA LYS A 130 -10.45 -3.60 -9.94
C LYS A 130 -11.49 -3.03 -8.98
N VAL A 131 -11.13 -1.98 -8.24
CA VAL A 131 -12.03 -1.33 -7.29
C VAL A 131 -12.95 -0.34 -7.98
N LYS A 132 -12.50 0.39 -9.01
CA LYS A 132 -13.26 1.42 -9.72
C LYS A 132 -14.59 0.91 -10.25
N GLN A 133 -14.63 -0.31 -10.78
CA GLN A 133 -15.87 -0.92 -11.26
C GLN A 133 -16.91 -1.11 -10.15
N VAL A 134 -16.47 -1.50 -8.95
CA VAL A 134 -17.35 -1.70 -7.80
C VAL A 134 -17.73 -0.37 -7.16
N ALA A 135 -16.75 0.54 -7.05
CA ALA A 135 -16.94 1.90 -6.58
C ALA A 135 -18.02 2.62 -7.40
N LYS A 136 -17.95 2.56 -8.74
CA LYS A 136 -18.97 3.13 -9.64
C LYS A 136 -20.38 2.60 -9.32
N GLY A 137 -20.53 1.30 -9.10
CA GLY A 137 -21.82 0.69 -8.73
C GLY A 137 -22.34 1.07 -7.33
N LEU A 138 -21.48 1.65 -6.49
CA LEU A 138 -21.78 2.09 -5.13
C LEU A 138 -21.89 3.62 -4.98
N GLY A 139 -21.80 4.36 -6.08
CA GLY A 139 -21.84 5.83 -6.09
C GLY A 139 -20.47 6.50 -5.98
N GLY A 140 -19.40 5.82 -6.38
CA GLY A 140 -18.03 6.34 -6.46
C GLY A 140 -17.08 5.81 -5.40
N PHE A 141 -15.79 6.09 -5.57
CA PHE A 141 -14.71 5.77 -4.64
C PHE A 141 -14.93 6.44 -3.28
N ALA A 142 -15.32 7.72 -3.27
CA ALA A 142 -15.62 8.46 -2.05
C ALA A 142 -16.69 7.76 -1.21
N LYS A 143 -17.79 7.37 -1.87
CA LYS A 143 -18.91 6.68 -1.21
C LYS A 143 -18.50 5.29 -0.70
N LEU A 144 -17.78 4.51 -1.52
CA LEU A 144 -17.26 3.20 -1.12
C LEU A 144 -16.36 3.31 0.12
N THR A 145 -15.35 4.18 0.08
CA THR A 145 -14.41 4.40 1.19
C THR A 145 -15.14 4.80 2.47
N LYS A 146 -16.07 5.76 2.39
CA LYS A 146 -16.85 6.23 3.55
C LYS A 146 -17.71 5.12 4.17
N LEU A 147 -18.38 4.30 3.34
CA LEU A 147 -19.19 3.19 3.81
C LEU A 147 -18.34 2.11 4.50
N VAL A 148 -17.21 1.75 3.87
CA VAL A 148 -16.28 0.75 4.42
C VAL A 148 -15.65 1.27 5.71
N TYR A 149 -15.21 2.52 5.76
CA TYR A 149 -14.60 3.11 6.96
C TYR A 149 -15.58 3.17 8.13
N LYS A 150 -16.84 3.58 7.89
CA LYS A 150 -17.89 3.56 8.92
C LYS A 150 -18.11 2.15 9.46
N SER A 151 -18.20 1.15 8.58
CA SER A 151 -18.36 -0.25 8.99
C SER A 151 -17.13 -0.75 9.75
N TYR A 152 -15.92 -0.42 9.30
CA TYR A 152 -14.64 -0.74 9.95
C TYR A 152 -14.57 -0.19 11.36
N LYS A 153 -14.86 1.09 11.57
CA LYS A 153 -14.91 1.71 12.91
C LYS A 153 -15.89 0.99 13.82
N HIS A 154 -17.08 0.66 13.32
CA HIS A 154 -18.04 -0.14 14.09
C HIS A 154 -17.48 -1.52 14.47
N GLN A 155 -16.86 -2.24 13.52
CA GLN A 155 -16.23 -3.54 13.78
C GLN A 155 -15.04 -3.45 14.77
N ARG A 156 -14.27 -2.36 14.75
CA ARG A 156 -13.20 -2.10 15.73
C ARG A 156 -13.75 -1.84 17.13
N ASN A 157 -14.85 -1.09 17.23
CA ASN A 157 -15.47 -0.75 18.51
C ASN A 157 -16.05 -1.98 19.23
N ILE A 158 -16.40 -3.04 18.51
CA ILE A 158 -16.84 -4.33 19.10
C ILE A 158 -15.68 -5.29 19.40
N GLY A 159 -14.42 -4.84 19.33
CA GLY A 159 -13.24 -5.60 19.75
C GLY A 159 -12.58 -6.47 18.68
N LEU A 160 -12.96 -6.36 17.40
CA LEU A 160 -12.26 -7.10 16.33
C LEU A 160 -10.86 -6.51 16.05
N SER A 161 -9.91 -7.38 15.70
CA SER A 161 -8.59 -6.97 15.23
C SER A 161 -8.67 -6.19 13.92
N LYS A 162 -7.66 -5.34 13.63
CA LYS A 162 -7.58 -4.53 12.39
C LYS A 162 -7.99 -5.32 11.13
N LYS A 163 -7.32 -6.45 10.90
CA LYS A 163 -7.55 -7.34 9.76
C LYS A 163 -8.96 -7.94 9.73
N LYS A 164 -9.44 -8.47 10.86
CA LYS A 164 -10.79 -9.06 10.95
C LYS A 164 -11.88 -8.00 10.76
N ALA A 165 -11.70 -6.82 11.34
CA ALA A 165 -12.62 -5.70 11.23
C ALA A 165 -12.72 -5.20 9.79
N LEU A 166 -11.58 -5.04 9.10
CA LEU A 166 -11.54 -4.64 7.70
C LEU A 166 -12.22 -5.67 6.80
N ASN A 167 -11.88 -6.95 6.94
CA ASN A 167 -12.48 -8.04 6.16
C ASN A 167 -14.00 -8.05 6.31
N LYS A 168 -14.50 -7.96 7.56
CA LYS A 168 -15.93 -7.94 7.85
C LYS A 168 -16.60 -6.66 7.35
N ALA A 169 -15.95 -5.51 7.46
CA ALA A 169 -16.45 -4.24 6.94
C ALA A 169 -16.67 -4.28 5.42
N VAL A 170 -15.67 -4.75 4.67
CA VAL A 170 -15.75 -4.89 3.21
C VAL A 170 -16.87 -5.88 2.83
N ARG A 171 -16.94 -7.03 3.50
CA ARG A 171 -18.02 -8.01 3.25
C ARG A 171 -19.41 -7.40 3.51
N ASN A 172 -19.59 -6.65 4.59
CA ASN A 172 -20.88 -6.03 4.91
C ASN A 172 -21.31 -5.01 3.83
N VAL A 173 -20.38 -4.19 3.35
CA VAL A 173 -20.67 -3.15 2.35
C VAL A 173 -20.87 -3.75 0.96
N VAL A 174 -20.00 -4.66 0.54
CA VAL A 174 -19.93 -5.13 -0.85
C VAL A 174 -20.84 -6.34 -1.10
N SER A 175 -20.91 -7.29 -0.17
CA SER A 175 -21.74 -8.50 -0.36
C SER A 175 -23.23 -8.17 -0.33
N SER A 176 -23.63 -7.09 0.36
CA SER A 176 -25.02 -6.60 0.36
C SER A 176 -25.54 -6.18 -1.02
N LYS A 177 -24.65 -6.02 -2.01
CA LYS A 177 -24.97 -5.62 -3.38
C LYS A 177 -24.82 -6.73 -4.41
N LYS A 178 -24.70 -7.99 -3.98
CA LYS A 178 -24.54 -9.17 -4.86
C LYS A 178 -23.29 -9.13 -5.76
N PHE A 179 -22.26 -8.37 -5.40
CA PHE A 179 -20.97 -8.49 -6.08
C PHE A 179 -20.34 -9.86 -5.79
N GLY A 180 -19.75 -10.50 -6.80
CA GLY A 180 -19.12 -11.80 -6.64
C GLY A 180 -17.91 -11.77 -5.69
N ASN A 181 -17.57 -12.93 -5.10
CA ASN A 181 -16.51 -13.06 -4.09
C ASN A 181 -15.16 -12.47 -4.53
N ALA A 182 -14.80 -12.60 -5.81
CA ALA A 182 -13.56 -12.04 -6.36
C ALA A 182 -13.49 -10.51 -6.23
N LYS A 183 -14.63 -9.81 -6.37
CA LYS A 183 -14.71 -8.34 -6.23
C LYS A 183 -14.63 -7.91 -4.77
N VAL A 184 -15.27 -8.66 -3.87
CA VAL A 184 -15.15 -8.46 -2.41
C VAL A 184 -13.70 -8.58 -1.98
N GLU A 185 -13.03 -9.64 -2.44
CA GLU A 185 -11.62 -9.89 -2.11
C GLU A 185 -10.70 -8.81 -2.68
N ALA A 186 -10.92 -8.37 -3.92
CA ALA A 186 -10.13 -7.29 -4.53
C ALA A 186 -10.22 -5.97 -3.72
N ILE A 187 -11.40 -5.64 -3.19
CA ILE A 187 -11.61 -4.45 -2.36
C ILE A 187 -10.95 -4.61 -1.00
N TYR A 188 -11.07 -5.80 -0.40
CA TYR A 188 -10.39 -6.11 0.85
C TYR A 188 -8.88 -5.96 0.69
N GLN A 189 -8.30 -6.57 -0.33
CA GLN A 189 -6.87 -6.47 -0.62
C GLN A 189 -6.44 -5.04 -0.91
N PHE A 190 -7.24 -4.26 -1.63
CA PHE A 190 -6.97 -2.85 -1.89
C PHE A 190 -6.89 -2.03 -0.60
N PHE A 191 -7.87 -2.18 0.29
CA PHE A 191 -7.91 -1.45 1.56
C PHE A 191 -6.95 -1.99 2.62
N GLU A 192 -6.54 -3.26 2.51
CA GLU A 192 -5.56 -3.88 3.41
C GLU A 192 -4.13 -3.42 3.11
N LEU A 193 -3.86 -2.91 1.89
CA LEU A 193 -2.53 -2.41 1.56
C LEU A 193 -2.03 -1.45 2.64
N ASP A 194 -0.90 -1.80 3.23
CA ASP A 194 -0.17 -0.90 4.07
C ASP A 194 0.38 0.20 3.16
N GLY A 195 -0.03 1.43 3.40
CA GLY A 195 0.67 2.55 2.82
C GLY A 195 1.99 2.65 3.57
N VAL A 196 3.09 2.23 2.95
CA VAL A 196 4.41 2.66 3.42
C VAL A 196 4.53 4.13 3.04
N PHE A 197 3.95 4.99 3.88
CA PHE A 197 4.25 6.40 3.90
C PHE A 197 5.65 6.50 4.49
N LYS A 198 6.68 6.29 3.65
CA LYS A 198 7.98 6.84 3.99
C LYS A 198 7.72 8.33 4.18
N GLU A 199 7.96 8.79 5.40
CA GLU A 199 8.07 10.21 5.65
C GLU A 199 8.93 10.79 4.53
N CYS A 200 8.30 11.64 3.72
CA CYS A 200 8.85 12.58 2.75
C CYS A 200 10.33 12.32 2.39
N PHE A 201 10.59 11.83 1.18
CA PHE A 201 11.94 11.87 0.60
C PHE A 201 12.50 13.29 0.58
#